data_AF-A2Q8S7-F1
#
_entry.id   AF-A2Q8S7-F1
#
_cell.length_a   1.000
_cell.length_b   1.000
_cell.length_c   1.000
_cell.angle_alpha   90.00
_cell.angle_beta   90.00
_cell.angle_gamma   90.00
#
_symmetry.space_group_name_H-M   'P 1'
#
loop_
_entity.id
_entity.type
_entity.pdbx_description
1 polymer ?
#
loop_
_entity_poly.entity_id
_entity_poly.type
_entity_poly.pdbx_seq_one_letter_code
_entity_poly.pdbx_strand_id
1 'polypeptide(L)'
;MTSDDQFFFDYLASIPHDVRRYSLQVAESIDRQVDHAANALRDTLSSQSWLPTSVRPVSRNRPSPPIPRGLVDRVHSWVLRNRAWSAALIAFLGTSCVLYYGNKKLNGKRRRARRAGNGARKEIVVVAGSPHEPMTRAIAADLERRGYIVYVTVTSAEEEHIVQSDNRADIKALWLDLSATPSSPSEIHPSLNEIYSLISRPQSPMAGVPPHTCQLSGLILVPSPNYASGPVATIPPSSWIDTVNTRLLSPILTTQIFLPLLTLRNTNSTIVVAYPSISSSLSAPFTGPEVATTRALSGFATSLRRELSLLQQNNIDVVELKLGNIDLGPQYRNAQSHITGTEVLAWSVQQRSLYASQYLNSIEQRPAASAGPSTIRGSPARALHYAVLDALDPPSKDIFGRKVAKNPVIYVGRGARSYHFIGEWVPAGLVGWMLGLRTGQQTPAENGSGGSSETSWEKV
;
A
#
# COMPACT_ATOMS: atom_id res chain seq x y z
N MET A 1 16.32 -36.93 -25.51
CA MET A 1 15.01 -36.59 -24.93
C MET A 1 14.18 -36.03 -26.06
N THR A 2 13.17 -36.78 -26.47
CA THR A 2 12.39 -36.57 -27.70
C THR A 2 11.16 -35.73 -27.42
N SER A 3 10.73 -34.95 -28.41
CA SER A 3 9.62 -33.99 -28.38
C SER A 3 8.26 -34.58 -27.97
N ASP A 4 8.12 -35.91 -28.02
CA ASP A 4 6.87 -36.60 -27.68
C ASP A 4 6.62 -36.68 -26.17
N ASP A 5 7.66 -36.55 -25.33
CA ASP A 5 7.51 -36.61 -23.88
C ASP A 5 6.87 -35.32 -23.33
N GLN A 6 7.06 -34.17 -23.98
CA GLN A 6 6.47 -32.89 -23.57
C GLN A 6 4.94 -32.83 -23.77
N PHE A 7 4.42 -33.46 -24.83
CA PHE A 7 2.99 -33.50 -25.09
C PHE A 7 2.23 -34.36 -24.06
N PHE A 8 2.87 -35.44 -23.60
CA PHE A 8 2.32 -36.31 -22.55
C PHE A 8 2.25 -35.63 -21.18
N PHE A 9 3.26 -34.83 -20.81
CA PHE A 9 3.22 -34.08 -19.55
C PHE A 9 2.21 -32.92 -19.56
N ASP A 10 2.02 -32.24 -20.71
CA ASP A 10 0.98 -31.20 -20.86
C ASP A 10 -0.44 -31.78 -20.82
N TYR A 11 -0.63 -32.98 -21.39
CA TYR A 11 -1.92 -33.68 -21.31
C TYR A 11 -2.23 -34.13 -19.87
N LEU A 12 -1.25 -34.63 -19.13
CA LEU A 12 -1.40 -35.04 -17.73
C LEU A 12 -1.60 -33.84 -16.76
N ALA A 13 -1.06 -32.67 -17.08
CA ALA A 13 -1.25 -31.45 -16.29
C ALA A 13 -2.66 -30.82 -16.44
N SER A 14 -3.40 -31.18 -17.50
CA SER A 14 -4.78 -30.71 -17.73
C SER A 14 -5.86 -31.54 -17.02
N ILE A 15 -5.54 -32.78 -16.65
CA ILE A 15 -6.47 -33.75 -16.03
C ILE A 15 -6.96 -33.39 -14.60
N PRO A 16 -6.24 -32.63 -13.75
CA PRO A 16 -6.74 -32.33 -12.39
C PRO A 16 -7.92 -31.33 -12.35
N HIS A 17 -8.14 -30.54 -13.40
CA HIS A 17 -9.16 -29.48 -13.40
C HIS A 17 -10.53 -29.94 -13.89
N ASP A 18 -10.57 -30.94 -14.77
CA ASP A 18 -11.84 -31.48 -15.29
C ASP A 18 -12.50 -32.47 -14.33
N VAL A 19 -11.72 -33.23 -13.55
CA VAL A 19 -12.27 -34.13 -12.52
C VAL A 19 -13.04 -33.34 -11.43
N ARG A 20 -12.65 -32.09 -11.14
CA ARG A 20 -13.36 -31.21 -10.19
C ARG A 20 -14.66 -30.62 -10.75
N ARG A 21 -14.77 -30.47 -12.07
CA ARG A 21 -16.02 -30.03 -12.74
C ARG A 21 -17.00 -31.18 -12.91
N TYR A 22 -16.52 -32.36 -13.26
CA TYR A 22 -17.36 -33.55 -13.40
C TYR A 22 -17.82 -34.11 -12.05
N SER A 23 -17.03 -34.00 -10.97
CA SER A 23 -17.47 -34.46 -9.65
C SER A 23 -18.63 -33.63 -9.07
N LEU A 24 -18.68 -32.33 -9.35
CA LEU A 24 -19.79 -31.48 -8.93
C LEU A 24 -21.07 -31.74 -9.74
N GLN A 25 -20.97 -31.97 -11.04
CA GLN A 25 -22.14 -32.28 -11.88
C GLN A 25 -22.66 -33.71 -11.68
N VAL A 26 -21.77 -34.68 -11.43
CA VAL A 26 -22.16 -36.06 -11.10
C VAL A 26 -22.79 -36.12 -9.70
N ALA A 27 -22.25 -35.41 -8.71
CA ALA A 27 -22.85 -35.32 -7.38
C ALA A 27 -24.26 -34.72 -7.41
N GLU A 28 -24.48 -33.66 -8.22
CA GLU A 28 -25.81 -33.03 -8.34
C GLU A 28 -26.82 -33.90 -9.12
N SER A 29 -26.34 -34.78 -10.01
CA SER A 29 -27.18 -35.74 -10.72
C SER A 29 -27.57 -36.98 -9.90
N ILE A 30 -26.68 -37.41 -8.99
CA ILE A 30 -26.92 -38.55 -8.10
C ILE A 30 -27.91 -38.16 -6.99
N ASP A 31 -27.79 -36.96 -6.42
CA ASP A 31 -28.68 -36.50 -5.34
C ASP A 31 -30.14 -36.45 -5.81
N ARG A 32 -30.38 -36.01 -7.05
CA ARG A 32 -31.72 -35.91 -7.64
C ARG A 32 -32.33 -37.25 -8.03
N GLN A 33 -31.51 -38.27 -8.34
CA GLN A 33 -31.98 -39.62 -8.63
C GLN A 33 -32.21 -40.46 -7.37
N VAL A 34 -31.41 -40.25 -6.32
CA VAL A 34 -31.58 -40.91 -5.02
C VAL A 34 -32.88 -40.47 -4.35
N ASP A 35 -33.22 -39.17 -4.39
CA ASP A 35 -34.49 -38.67 -3.86
C ASP A 35 -35.71 -39.20 -4.63
N HIS A 36 -35.62 -39.33 -5.95
CA HIS A 36 -36.72 -39.92 -6.75
C HIS A 36 -36.85 -41.43 -6.53
N ALA A 37 -35.74 -42.16 -6.44
CA ALA A 37 -35.74 -43.59 -6.15
C ALA A 37 -36.25 -43.87 -4.74
N ALA A 38 -35.87 -43.06 -3.74
CA ALA A 38 -36.33 -43.18 -2.36
C ALA A 38 -37.84 -42.90 -2.23
N ASN A 39 -38.37 -41.92 -2.95
CA ASN A 39 -39.81 -41.64 -2.98
C ASN A 39 -40.60 -42.75 -3.70
N ALA A 40 -40.10 -43.26 -4.83
CA ALA A 40 -40.73 -44.39 -5.53
C ALA A 40 -40.69 -45.69 -4.70
N LEU A 41 -39.59 -45.97 -3.99
CA LEU A 41 -39.50 -47.12 -3.07
C LEU A 41 -40.45 -46.96 -1.88
N ARG A 42 -40.56 -45.75 -1.33
CA ARG A 42 -41.43 -45.45 -0.19
C ARG A 42 -42.91 -45.55 -0.56
N ASP A 43 -43.30 -45.06 -1.73
CA ASP A 43 -44.68 -45.13 -2.21
C ASP A 43 -45.08 -46.57 -2.55
N THR A 44 -44.18 -47.34 -3.18
CA THR A 44 -44.41 -48.78 -3.43
C THR A 44 -44.50 -49.58 -2.13
N LEU A 45 -43.63 -49.34 -1.15
CA LEU A 45 -43.68 -50.00 0.17
C LEU A 45 -44.90 -49.58 1.01
N SER A 46 -45.40 -48.36 0.85
CA SER A 46 -46.61 -47.89 1.55
C SER A 46 -47.89 -48.56 1.04
N SER A 47 -47.90 -48.99 -0.23
CA SER A 47 -49.06 -49.61 -0.90
C SER A 47 -49.19 -51.12 -0.70
N GLN A 48 -48.15 -51.79 -0.20
CA GLN A 48 -48.09 -53.25 -0.05
C GLN A 48 -48.76 -53.72 1.25
N SER A 49 -49.60 -54.75 1.17
CA SER A 49 -50.47 -55.24 2.26
C SER A 49 -49.84 -56.28 3.19
N TRP A 50 -48.60 -56.71 2.92
CA TRP A 50 -47.92 -57.78 3.67
C TRP A 50 -46.97 -57.27 4.78
N LEU A 51 -46.83 -55.95 4.96
CA LEU A 51 -45.99 -55.35 5.99
C LEU A 51 -46.77 -55.05 7.30
N PRO A 52 -46.26 -55.41 8.48
CA PRO A 52 -46.87 -55.09 9.78
C PRO A 52 -47.03 -53.58 9.99
N THR A 53 -48.14 -53.16 10.61
CA THR A 53 -48.49 -51.73 10.82
C THR A 53 -47.46 -50.93 11.60
N SER A 54 -46.56 -51.57 12.35
CA SER A 54 -45.50 -50.94 13.13
C SER A 54 -44.30 -50.47 12.30
N VAL A 55 -44.12 -50.93 11.05
CA VAL A 55 -42.97 -50.58 10.19
C VAL A 55 -43.41 -49.89 8.89
N ARG A 56 -44.71 -49.68 8.69
CA ARG A 56 -45.24 -48.99 7.51
C ARG A 56 -44.89 -47.49 7.56
N PRO A 57 -44.19 -46.93 6.56
CA PRO A 57 -43.92 -45.50 6.50
C PRO A 57 -45.24 -44.73 6.30
N VAL A 58 -45.45 -43.69 7.11
CA VAL A 58 -46.65 -42.83 7.08
C VAL A 58 -46.75 -42.13 5.72
N SER A 59 -47.92 -42.23 5.07
CA SER A 59 -48.24 -41.51 3.84
C SER A 59 -48.37 -40.01 4.12
N ARG A 60 -47.71 -39.18 3.31
CA ARG A 60 -47.61 -37.73 3.56
C ARG A 60 -48.83 -36.99 3.01
N ASN A 61 -50.03 -37.40 3.41
CA ASN A 61 -51.26 -36.64 3.20
C ASN A 61 -51.77 -36.06 4.53
N ARG A 62 -50.99 -35.13 5.08
CA ARG A 62 -51.51 -34.10 5.97
C ARG A 62 -50.88 -32.77 5.57
N PRO A 63 -51.66 -31.72 5.28
CA PRO A 63 -51.11 -30.38 5.18
C PRO A 63 -50.50 -30.01 6.54
N SER A 64 -49.19 -29.83 6.57
CA SER A 64 -48.48 -29.34 7.75
C SER A 64 -48.96 -27.91 8.05
N PRO A 65 -49.23 -27.55 9.32
CA PRO A 65 -49.51 -26.16 9.68
C PRO A 65 -48.29 -25.28 9.31
N PRO A 66 -48.50 -24.03 8.85
CA PRO A 66 -47.42 -23.19 8.40
C PRO A 66 -46.50 -22.83 9.58
N ILE A 67 -45.27 -23.33 9.52
CA ILE A 67 -44.18 -22.90 10.41
C ILE A 67 -43.97 -21.40 10.18
N PRO A 68 -43.94 -20.56 11.24
CA PRO A 68 -43.76 -19.12 11.09
C PRO A 68 -42.39 -18.81 10.46
N ARG A 69 -42.43 -18.28 9.22
CA ARG A 69 -41.23 -17.93 8.44
C ARG A 69 -40.53 -16.71 9.05
N GLY A 70 -39.23 -16.84 9.32
CA GLY A 70 -38.39 -15.70 9.71
C GLY A 70 -38.34 -14.63 8.62
N LEU A 71 -38.05 -13.38 9.01
CA LEU A 71 -37.96 -12.25 8.07
C LEU A 71 -36.94 -12.50 6.95
N VAL A 72 -35.84 -13.19 7.25
CA VAL A 72 -34.80 -13.55 6.28
C VAL A 72 -35.33 -14.53 5.22
N ASP A 73 -36.11 -15.54 5.62
CA ASP A 73 -36.72 -16.49 4.68
C ASP A 73 -37.78 -15.84 3.80
N ARG A 74 -38.48 -14.82 4.32
CA ARG A 74 -39.46 -14.04 3.55
C ARG A 74 -38.78 -13.19 2.48
N VAL A 75 -37.64 -12.57 2.80
CA VAL A 75 -36.84 -11.83 1.82
C VAL A 75 -36.23 -12.78 0.79
N HIS A 76 -35.65 -13.89 1.23
CA HIS A 76 -35.04 -14.89 0.34
C HIS A 76 -36.07 -15.49 -0.63
N SER A 77 -37.24 -15.89 -0.14
CA SER A 77 -38.32 -16.42 -0.99
C SER A 77 -38.91 -15.39 -1.93
N TRP A 78 -38.98 -14.11 -1.53
CA TRP A 78 -39.40 -13.03 -2.43
C TRP A 78 -38.37 -12.78 -3.55
N VAL A 79 -37.07 -12.77 -3.21
CA VAL A 79 -35.98 -12.62 -4.18
C VAL A 79 -35.98 -13.76 -5.20
N LEU A 80 -36.19 -15.01 -4.74
CA LEU A 80 -36.27 -16.18 -5.60
C LEU A 80 -37.52 -16.21 -6.47
N ARG A 81 -38.65 -15.68 -5.98
CA ARG A 81 -39.91 -15.58 -6.74
C ARG A 81 -39.84 -14.51 -7.82
N ASN A 82 -39.10 -13.43 -7.56
CA ASN A 82 -38.98 -12.26 -8.42
C ASN A 82 -37.56 -12.09 -8.99
N ARG A 83 -37.02 -13.13 -9.64
CA ARG A 83 -35.64 -13.14 -10.19
C ARG A 83 -35.35 -12.00 -11.16
N ALA A 84 -36.31 -11.64 -12.01
CA ALA A 84 -36.13 -10.55 -12.98
C ALA A 84 -36.04 -9.17 -12.31
N TRP A 85 -36.89 -8.92 -11.30
CA TRP A 85 -36.92 -7.66 -10.57
C TRP A 85 -35.71 -7.49 -9.64
N SER A 86 -35.27 -8.56 -8.97
CA SER A 86 -34.06 -8.52 -8.16
C SER A 86 -32.80 -8.32 -9.00
N ALA A 87 -32.71 -8.99 -10.17
CA ALA A 87 -31.63 -8.76 -11.13
C ALA A 87 -31.62 -7.31 -11.65
N ALA A 88 -32.78 -6.74 -11.99
CA ALA A 88 -32.89 -5.35 -12.42
C ALA A 88 -32.48 -4.36 -11.31
N LEU A 89 -32.86 -4.62 -10.05
CA LEU A 89 -32.51 -3.77 -8.92
C LEU A 89 -31.00 -3.82 -8.62
N ILE A 90 -30.39 -5.00 -8.66
CA ILE A 90 -28.95 -5.17 -8.49
C ILE A 90 -28.19 -4.51 -9.64
N ALA A 91 -28.66 -4.66 -10.88
CA ALA A 91 -28.07 -3.99 -12.03
C ALA A 91 -28.18 -2.47 -11.91
N PHE A 92 -29.34 -1.94 -11.52
CA PHE A 92 -29.54 -0.50 -11.35
C PHE A 92 -28.67 0.07 -10.23
N LEU A 93 -28.67 -0.57 -9.05
CA LEU A 93 -27.84 -0.14 -7.92
C LEU A 93 -26.35 -0.30 -8.22
N GLY A 94 -25.96 -1.41 -8.85
CA GLY A 94 -24.58 -1.68 -9.27
C GLY A 94 -24.10 -0.66 -10.28
N THR A 95 -24.84 -0.43 -11.36
CA THR A 95 -24.52 0.55 -12.39
C THR A 95 -24.54 1.96 -11.83
N SER A 96 -25.53 2.33 -11.01
CA SER A 96 -25.58 3.67 -10.39
C SER A 96 -24.40 3.89 -9.44
N CYS A 97 -23.99 2.87 -8.67
CA CYS A 97 -22.82 2.93 -7.81
C CYS A 97 -21.53 3.08 -8.63
N VAL A 98 -21.35 2.26 -9.67
CA VAL A 98 -20.19 2.32 -10.57
C VAL A 98 -20.11 3.68 -11.28
N LEU A 99 -21.24 4.21 -11.77
CA LEU A 99 -21.29 5.52 -12.42
C LEU A 99 -21.02 6.65 -11.43
N TYR A 100 -21.58 6.62 -10.22
CA TYR A 100 -21.36 7.65 -9.21
C TYR A 100 -19.89 7.70 -8.76
N TYR A 101 -19.30 6.54 -8.45
CA TYR A 101 -17.89 6.45 -8.10
C TYR A 101 -16.97 6.74 -9.29
N GLY A 102 -17.32 6.29 -10.48
CA GLY A 102 -16.59 6.55 -11.73
C GLY A 102 -16.56 8.04 -12.07
N ASN A 103 -17.69 8.72 -12.01
CA ASN A 103 -17.81 10.13 -12.34
C ASN A 103 -17.05 11.03 -11.34
N LYS A 104 -17.08 10.70 -10.03
CA LYS A 104 -16.27 11.38 -9.02
C LYS A 104 -14.76 11.22 -9.26
N LYS A 105 -14.34 10.07 -9.80
CA LYS A 105 -12.94 9.79 -10.14
C LYS A 105 -12.50 10.46 -11.45
N LEU A 106 -13.42 10.66 -12.39
CA LEU A 106 -13.16 11.27 -13.70
C LEU A 106 -13.22 12.80 -13.67
N ASN A 107 -14.11 13.40 -12.87
CA ASN A 107 -14.30 14.86 -12.76
C ASN A 107 -13.37 15.55 -11.74
N GLY A 108 -12.18 14.99 -11.48
CA GLY A 108 -11.17 15.70 -10.72
C GLY A 108 -10.73 16.94 -11.48
N LYS A 109 -11.32 18.11 -11.15
CA LYS A 109 -10.86 19.44 -11.62
C LYS A 109 -9.34 19.45 -11.64
N ARG A 110 -8.72 19.89 -12.74
CA ARG A 110 -7.27 20.05 -12.84
C ARG A 110 -6.82 21.08 -11.79
N ARG A 111 -6.47 20.62 -10.60
CA ARG A 111 -6.05 21.46 -9.48
C ARG A 111 -4.64 21.98 -9.78
N ARG A 112 -4.48 23.29 -9.68
CA ARG A 112 -3.26 24.06 -9.96
C ARG A 112 -2.96 24.92 -8.74
N ALA A 113 -1.67 25.25 -8.56
CA ALA A 113 -1.22 26.15 -7.53
C ALA A 113 -1.93 27.50 -7.62
N ARG A 114 -2.16 28.15 -6.48
CA ARG A 114 -2.73 29.49 -6.46
C ARG A 114 -1.71 30.48 -7.01
N ARG A 115 -2.16 31.30 -7.96
CA ARG A 115 -1.37 32.42 -8.48
C ARG A 115 -1.70 33.68 -7.69
N ALA A 116 -0.73 34.58 -7.59
CA ALA A 116 -0.97 35.92 -7.09
C ALA A 116 -1.91 36.68 -8.05
N GLY A 117 -2.52 37.78 -7.59
CA GLY A 117 -3.47 38.56 -8.41
C GLY A 117 -2.87 39.12 -9.71
N ASN A 118 -1.54 39.17 -9.77
CA ASN A 118 -0.74 39.56 -10.94
C ASN A 118 -0.43 38.38 -11.90
N GLY A 119 -0.94 37.17 -11.63
CA GLY A 119 -0.70 35.97 -12.43
C GLY A 119 0.62 35.25 -12.14
N ALA A 120 1.45 35.76 -11.22
CA ALA A 120 2.72 35.15 -10.83
C ALA A 120 2.54 33.95 -9.89
N ARG A 121 3.55 33.06 -9.85
CA ARG A 121 3.59 31.94 -8.90
C ARG A 121 3.76 32.47 -7.48
N LYS A 122 2.96 31.94 -6.55
CA LYS A 122 2.91 32.39 -5.15
C LYS A 122 3.24 31.29 -4.15
N GLU A 123 2.85 30.06 -4.47
CA GLU A 123 2.92 28.94 -3.53
C GLU A 123 4.27 28.22 -3.63
N ILE A 124 4.97 28.18 -2.51
CA ILE A 124 6.24 27.47 -2.32
C ILE A 124 5.94 26.11 -1.70
N VAL A 125 6.60 25.07 -2.20
CA VAL A 125 6.60 23.73 -1.60
C VAL A 125 8.04 23.25 -1.46
N VAL A 126 8.35 22.68 -0.31
CA VAL A 126 9.65 22.06 -0.07
C VAL A 126 9.49 20.55 -0.14
N VAL A 127 10.34 19.89 -0.93
CA VAL A 127 10.43 18.43 -1.03
C VAL A 127 11.72 17.99 -0.37
N ALA A 128 11.59 17.40 0.82
CA ALA A 128 12.66 16.83 1.60
C ALA A 128 12.86 15.35 1.24
N GLY A 129 13.77 15.09 0.32
CA GLY A 129 14.11 13.76 -0.16
C GLY A 129 15.32 13.81 -1.08
N SER A 130 16.00 12.68 -1.29
CA SER A 130 17.19 12.68 -2.14
C SER A 130 16.82 12.90 -3.61
N PRO A 131 17.51 13.77 -4.36
CA PRO A 131 17.27 14.00 -5.78
C PRO A 131 17.68 12.82 -6.66
N HIS A 132 18.49 11.89 -6.16
CA HIS A 132 18.80 10.63 -6.84
C HIS A 132 17.54 9.76 -7.02
N GLU A 133 16.55 9.92 -6.14
CA GLU A 133 15.39 9.07 -6.15
C GLU A 133 14.36 9.49 -7.21
N PRO A 134 13.80 8.50 -7.93
CA PRO A 134 12.80 8.77 -8.94
C PRO A 134 11.52 9.36 -8.35
N MET A 135 11.17 9.00 -7.11
CA MET A 135 9.98 9.49 -6.42
C MET A 135 10.03 11.01 -6.21
N THR A 136 11.14 11.50 -5.65
CA THR A 136 11.41 12.93 -5.41
C THR A 136 11.36 13.72 -6.72
N ARG A 137 12.06 13.25 -7.76
CA ARG A 137 12.07 13.91 -9.08
C ARG A 137 10.70 13.94 -9.74
N ALA A 138 9.92 12.85 -9.65
CA ALA A 138 8.58 12.80 -10.18
C ALA A 138 7.64 13.79 -9.47
N ILE A 139 7.70 13.86 -8.13
CA ILE A 139 6.90 14.79 -7.33
C ILE A 139 7.27 16.24 -7.67
N ALA A 140 8.56 16.57 -7.66
CA ALA A 140 9.05 17.92 -7.95
C ALA A 140 8.62 18.38 -9.36
N ALA A 141 8.81 17.52 -10.36
CA ALA A 141 8.44 17.82 -11.75
C ALA A 141 6.93 17.95 -11.98
N ASP A 142 6.06 17.27 -11.21
CA ASP A 142 4.61 17.44 -11.31
C ASP A 142 4.13 18.72 -10.60
N LEU A 143 4.69 19.04 -9.44
CA LEU A 143 4.37 20.27 -8.71
C LEU A 143 4.78 21.52 -9.51
N GLU A 144 5.96 21.50 -10.12
CA GLU A 144 6.43 22.58 -11.01
C GLU A 144 5.44 22.81 -12.16
N ARG A 145 5.03 21.74 -12.87
CA ARG A 145 4.05 21.83 -13.97
C ARG A 145 2.69 22.40 -13.56
N ARG A 146 2.37 22.36 -12.26
CA ARG A 146 1.12 22.88 -11.68
C ARG A 146 1.23 24.31 -11.19
N GLY A 147 2.42 24.90 -11.26
CA GLY A 147 2.69 26.30 -10.93
C GLY A 147 3.21 26.55 -9.52
N TYR A 148 3.66 25.51 -8.81
CA TYR A 148 4.38 25.69 -7.54
C TYR A 148 5.83 26.14 -7.80
N ILE A 149 6.41 26.81 -6.81
CA ILE A 149 7.86 27.01 -6.69
C ILE A 149 8.38 25.89 -5.79
N VAL A 150 9.22 25.01 -6.33
CA VAL A 150 9.64 23.79 -5.64
C VAL A 150 11.08 23.92 -5.17
N TYR A 151 11.30 23.76 -3.87
CA TYR A 151 12.64 23.62 -3.30
C TYR A 151 12.90 22.15 -2.98
N VAL A 152 13.98 21.59 -3.50
CA VAL A 152 14.41 20.20 -3.21
C VAL A 152 15.58 20.26 -2.24
N THR A 153 15.51 19.54 -1.12
CA THR A 153 16.61 19.50 -0.15
C THR A 153 17.81 18.78 -0.74
N VAL A 154 18.99 19.35 -0.51
CA VAL A 154 20.27 18.87 -1.01
C VAL A 154 21.28 18.88 0.13
N THR A 155 22.10 17.84 0.22
CA THR A 155 23.17 17.72 1.21
C THR A 155 24.57 17.78 0.60
N SER A 156 24.71 17.42 -0.69
CA SER A 156 25.98 17.39 -1.42
C SER A 156 25.96 18.31 -2.65
N ALA A 157 27.13 18.82 -3.05
CA ALA A 157 27.28 19.59 -4.30
C ALA A 157 26.94 18.75 -5.55
N GLU A 158 27.12 17.43 -5.49
CA GLU A 158 26.73 16.52 -6.57
C GLU A 158 25.19 16.48 -6.73
N GLU A 159 24.48 16.38 -5.60
CA GLU A 159 23.02 16.43 -5.57
C GLU A 159 22.49 17.79 -6.08
N GLU A 160 23.19 18.88 -5.78
CA GLU A 160 22.87 20.21 -6.30
C GLU A 160 23.01 20.24 -7.83
N HIS A 161 24.09 19.68 -8.37
CA HIS A 161 24.30 19.60 -9.81
C HIS A 161 23.21 18.79 -10.50
N ILE A 162 22.71 17.72 -9.87
CA ILE A 162 21.58 16.92 -10.39
C ILE A 162 20.32 17.78 -10.49
N VAL A 163 19.99 18.56 -9.46
CA VAL A 163 18.81 19.45 -9.49
C VAL A 163 18.97 20.54 -10.55
N GLN A 164 20.17 21.13 -10.67
CA GLN A 164 20.47 22.13 -11.70
C GLN A 164 20.42 21.56 -13.12
N SER A 165 20.82 20.29 -13.30
CA SER A 165 20.83 19.61 -14.60
C SER A 165 19.42 19.38 -15.18
N ASP A 166 18.37 19.35 -14.35
CA ASP A 166 16.97 19.25 -14.82
C ASP A 166 16.52 20.51 -15.58
N ASN A 167 17.29 21.61 -15.51
CA ASN A 167 17.11 22.86 -16.25
C ASN A 167 15.69 23.44 -16.18
N ARG A 168 15.13 23.49 -14.98
CA ARG A 168 13.81 24.09 -14.69
C ARG A 168 13.94 25.27 -13.76
N ALA A 169 13.52 26.45 -14.22
CA ALA A 169 13.66 27.70 -13.48
C ALA A 169 12.95 27.72 -12.11
N ASP A 170 11.86 26.97 -11.96
CA ASP A 170 11.03 26.94 -10.76
C ASP A 170 11.33 25.75 -9.82
N ILE A 171 12.32 24.91 -10.16
CA ILE A 171 12.89 23.90 -9.26
C ILE A 171 14.24 24.41 -8.76
N LYS A 172 14.35 24.61 -7.46
CA LYS A 172 15.54 25.14 -6.81
C LYS A 172 16.13 24.12 -5.85
N ALA A 173 17.45 24.04 -5.80
CA ALA A 173 18.15 23.31 -4.76
C ALA A 173 18.11 24.11 -3.45
N LEU A 174 17.85 23.42 -2.34
CA LEU A 174 17.92 23.98 -1.00
C LEU A 174 19.00 23.23 -0.24
N TRP A 175 20.14 23.88 -0.01
CA TRP A 175 21.22 23.30 0.76
C TRP A 175 20.82 23.22 2.24
N LEU A 176 20.60 22.01 2.76
CA LEU A 176 20.12 21.80 4.13
C LEU A 176 21.14 20.95 4.89
N ASP A 177 21.96 21.61 5.68
CA ASP A 177 22.83 20.93 6.63
C ASP A 177 22.06 20.66 7.93
N LEU A 178 21.78 19.38 8.20
CA LEU A 178 21.08 18.95 9.40
C LEU A 178 21.98 18.95 10.65
N SER A 179 23.31 19.06 10.46
CA SER A 179 24.27 19.13 11.57
C SER A 179 24.44 20.55 12.13
N ALA A 180 24.09 21.56 11.33
CA ALA A 180 24.10 22.96 11.72
C ALA A 180 22.86 23.30 12.57
N THR A 181 22.89 22.95 13.86
CA THR A 181 21.87 23.45 14.79
C THR A 181 22.04 24.96 15.00
N PRO A 182 20.96 25.76 14.92
CA PRO A 182 21.05 27.19 15.20
C PRO A 182 21.46 27.39 16.66
N SER A 183 22.33 28.38 16.90
CA SER A 183 22.85 28.75 18.22
C SER A 183 21.75 29.16 19.21
N SER A 184 20.58 29.57 18.72
CA SER A 184 19.38 29.83 19.53
C SER A 184 18.15 29.12 18.95
N PRO A 185 17.24 28.58 19.80
CA PRO A 185 16.05 27.83 19.35
C PRO A 185 15.00 28.67 18.62
N SER A 186 15.13 30.00 18.66
CA SER A 186 14.24 30.96 17.99
C SER A 186 14.77 31.47 16.65
N GLU A 187 16.05 31.21 16.32
CA GLU A 187 16.65 31.65 15.07
C GLU A 187 16.30 30.72 13.92
N ILE A 188 15.99 31.34 12.78
CA ILE A 188 15.71 30.62 11.53
C ILE A 188 17.04 30.14 10.96
N HIS A 189 17.09 28.87 10.55
CA HIS A 189 18.27 28.27 9.95
C HIS A 189 18.75 29.11 8.74
N PRO A 190 20.07 29.38 8.60
CA PRO A 190 20.59 30.30 7.58
C PRO A 190 20.21 29.92 6.15
N SER A 191 20.14 28.62 5.84
CA SER A 191 19.71 28.18 4.51
C SER A 191 18.23 28.42 4.20
N LEU A 192 17.40 28.67 5.22
CA LEU A 192 16.00 29.04 5.03
C LEU A 192 15.80 30.56 4.83
N ASN A 193 16.86 31.37 4.92
CA ASN A 193 16.74 32.82 4.81
C ASN A 193 16.20 33.27 3.43
N GLU A 194 16.52 32.53 2.36
CA GLU A 194 15.94 32.80 1.02
C GLU A 194 14.42 32.66 1.06
N ILE A 195 13.91 31.53 1.58
CA ILE A 195 12.48 31.25 1.69
C ILE A 195 11.80 32.24 2.65
N TYR A 196 12.45 32.53 3.78
CA TYR A 196 11.98 33.53 4.74
C TYR A 196 11.83 34.91 4.08
N SER A 197 12.79 35.33 3.26
CA SER A 197 12.74 36.61 2.54
C SER A 197 11.58 36.67 1.54
N LEU A 198 11.27 35.57 0.86
CA LEU A 198 10.16 35.45 -0.10
C LEU A 198 8.79 35.49 0.59
N ILE A 199 8.71 35.02 1.82
CA ILE A 199 7.46 34.99 2.62
C ILE A 199 7.24 36.34 3.32
N SER A 200 8.30 36.93 3.88
CA SER A 200 8.23 38.15 4.69
C SER A 200 8.20 39.43 3.85
N ARG A 201 8.95 39.48 2.74
CA ARG A 201 9.08 40.68 1.91
C ARG A 201 8.33 40.52 0.59
N PRO A 202 7.59 41.54 0.13
CA PRO A 202 6.97 41.51 -1.19
C PRO A 202 8.07 41.64 -2.26
N GLN A 203 8.12 40.70 -3.20
CA GLN A 203 9.11 40.66 -4.27
C GLN A 203 8.42 40.79 -5.63
N SER A 204 9.04 41.52 -6.55
CA SER A 204 8.59 41.61 -7.95
C SER A 204 9.28 40.50 -8.76
N PRO A 205 8.54 39.52 -9.31
CA PRO A 205 9.14 38.40 -10.05
C PRO A 205 9.77 38.85 -11.37
N MET A 206 9.32 39.97 -11.95
CA MET A 206 9.87 40.57 -13.16
C MET A 206 9.66 42.09 -13.11
N ALA A 207 10.54 42.84 -13.77
CA ALA A 207 10.39 44.28 -13.92
C ALA A 207 9.02 44.63 -14.54
N GLY A 208 8.25 45.48 -13.86
CA GLY A 208 6.92 45.91 -14.29
C GLY A 208 5.73 45.08 -13.75
N VAL A 209 5.97 43.97 -13.03
CA VAL A 209 4.90 43.21 -12.34
C VAL A 209 4.76 43.70 -10.90
N PRO A 210 3.54 43.98 -10.40
CA PRO A 210 3.37 44.46 -9.03
C PRO A 210 3.88 43.41 -8.03
N PRO A 211 4.51 43.85 -6.93
CA PRO A 211 5.19 42.95 -6.02
C PRO A 211 4.18 42.11 -5.24
N HIS A 212 4.50 40.83 -4.99
CA HIS A 212 3.66 39.92 -4.21
C HIS A 212 4.51 39.17 -3.17
N THR A 213 3.85 38.71 -2.11
CA THR A 213 4.48 37.84 -1.11
C THR A 213 4.17 36.39 -1.44
N CYS A 214 5.17 35.53 -1.29
CA CYS A 214 5.00 34.09 -1.43
C CYS A 214 4.37 33.49 -0.16
N GLN A 215 3.89 32.27 -0.28
CA GLN A 215 3.32 31.48 0.81
C GLN A 215 3.94 30.09 0.78
N LEU A 216 4.39 29.59 1.92
CA LEU A 216 4.77 28.19 2.05
C LEU A 216 3.50 27.34 2.19
N SER A 217 3.17 26.55 1.18
CA SER A 217 1.97 25.70 1.16
C SER A 217 2.21 24.34 1.80
N GLY A 218 3.45 23.83 1.76
CA GLY A 218 3.76 22.60 2.47
C GLY A 218 5.20 22.12 2.38
N LEU A 219 5.49 21.15 3.24
CA LEU A 219 6.73 20.40 3.35
C LEU A 219 6.40 18.93 3.08
N ILE A 220 7.02 18.34 2.06
CA ILE A 220 6.82 16.94 1.68
C ILE A 220 8.08 16.16 2.07
N LEU A 221 7.97 15.27 3.03
CA LEU A 221 9.02 14.36 3.45
C LEU A 221 8.91 13.07 2.63
N VAL A 222 9.94 12.76 1.87
CA VAL A 222 10.08 11.54 1.06
C VAL A 222 11.37 10.82 1.50
N PRO A 223 11.33 10.05 2.60
CA PRO A 223 12.43 9.17 2.95
C PRO A 223 12.67 8.13 1.86
N SER A 224 13.92 7.65 1.79
CA SER A 224 14.32 6.66 0.81
C SER A 224 13.49 5.38 0.90
N PRO A 225 12.95 4.85 -0.21
CA PRO A 225 12.25 3.56 -0.22
C PRO A 225 13.22 2.37 -0.22
N ASN A 226 14.53 2.60 -0.27
CA ASN A 226 15.54 1.54 -0.32
C ASN A 226 15.95 1.13 1.10
N TYR A 227 15.63 -0.11 1.47
CA TYR A 227 15.96 -0.68 2.78
C TYR A 227 16.74 -1.99 2.62
N ALA A 228 17.66 -2.23 3.56
CA ALA A 228 18.32 -3.53 3.66
C ALA A 228 17.28 -4.62 3.94
N SER A 229 17.29 -5.69 3.14
CA SER A 229 16.44 -6.86 3.30
C SER A 229 17.25 -8.06 3.76
N GLY A 230 16.60 -8.98 4.46
CA GLY A 230 17.21 -10.22 4.94
C GLY A 230 16.84 -10.56 6.38
N PRO A 231 17.26 -11.75 6.87
CA PRO A 231 17.15 -12.11 8.27
C PRO A 231 17.82 -11.09 9.18
N VAL A 232 17.27 -10.88 10.38
CA VAL A 232 17.86 -9.93 11.35
C VAL A 232 19.32 -10.27 11.66
N ALA A 233 19.66 -11.56 11.67
CA ALA A 233 21.01 -12.05 11.92
C ALA A 233 22.02 -11.76 10.78
N THR A 234 21.56 -11.45 9.56
CA THR A 234 22.43 -11.19 8.40
C THR A 234 22.63 -9.69 8.15
N ILE A 235 21.75 -8.85 8.71
CA ILE A 235 21.79 -7.41 8.48
C ILE A 235 22.87 -6.78 9.38
N PRO A 236 23.90 -6.12 8.81
CA PRO A 236 24.97 -5.54 9.61
C PRO A 236 24.46 -4.35 10.44
N PRO A 237 25.00 -4.12 11.65
CA PRO A 237 24.60 -2.99 12.50
C PRO A 237 24.75 -1.62 11.83
N SER A 238 25.74 -1.46 10.95
CA SER A 238 25.97 -0.23 10.19
C SER A 238 24.76 0.14 9.32
N SER A 239 24.11 -0.86 8.69
CA SER A 239 22.92 -0.63 7.87
C SER A 239 21.68 -0.24 8.70
N TRP A 240 21.59 -0.72 9.95
CA TRP A 240 20.56 -0.27 10.89
C TRP A 240 20.76 1.19 11.29
N ILE A 241 21.99 1.57 11.64
CA ILE A 241 22.33 2.95 12.01
C ILE A 241 22.07 3.89 10.83
N ASP A 242 22.52 3.53 9.63
CA ASP A 242 22.25 4.29 8.41
C ASP A 242 20.74 4.43 8.17
N THR A 243 19.97 3.36 8.40
CA THR A 243 18.50 3.38 8.26
C THR A 243 17.83 4.34 9.21
N VAL A 244 18.22 4.32 10.48
CA VAL A 244 17.67 5.25 11.48
C VAL A 244 18.07 6.69 11.16
N ASN A 245 19.34 6.95 10.83
CA ASN A 245 19.82 8.31 10.59
C ASN A 245 19.17 8.94 9.35
N THR A 246 19.17 8.22 8.23
CA THR A 246 18.73 8.79 6.95
C THR A 246 17.21 8.72 6.74
N ARG A 247 16.55 7.65 7.21
CA ARG A 247 15.11 7.43 6.93
C ARG A 247 14.19 7.78 8.11
N LEU A 248 14.71 7.94 9.33
CA LEU A 248 13.92 8.37 10.50
C LEU A 248 14.34 9.75 11.02
N LEU A 249 15.61 9.95 11.35
CA LEU A 249 16.09 11.20 11.97
C LEU A 249 16.03 12.37 10.99
N SER A 250 16.46 12.20 9.74
CA SER A 250 16.44 13.27 8.73
C SER A 250 15.04 13.90 8.55
N PRO A 251 13.94 13.12 8.36
CA PRO A 251 12.59 13.67 8.35
C PRO A 251 12.23 14.46 9.62
N ILE A 252 12.59 13.96 10.80
CA ILE A 252 12.29 14.62 12.09
C ILE A 252 13.05 15.95 12.19
N LEU A 253 14.35 15.94 11.96
CA LEU A 253 15.18 17.15 12.01
C LEU A 253 14.74 18.18 10.97
N THR A 254 14.41 17.72 9.76
CA THR A 254 13.87 18.60 8.72
C THR A 254 12.56 19.25 9.18
N THR A 255 11.62 18.49 9.73
CA THR A 255 10.38 19.09 10.27
C THR A 255 10.66 20.09 11.38
N GLN A 256 11.60 19.81 12.28
CA GLN A 256 11.98 20.71 13.37
C GLN A 256 12.50 22.05 12.84
N ILE A 257 13.36 22.02 11.82
CA ILE A 257 13.93 23.23 11.18
C ILE A 257 12.84 24.05 10.47
N PHE A 258 11.87 23.39 9.83
CA PHE A 258 10.81 24.06 9.08
C PHE A 258 9.60 24.51 9.91
N LEU A 259 9.39 23.94 11.10
CA LEU A 259 8.23 24.25 11.94
C LEU A 259 8.10 25.76 12.25
N PRO A 260 9.16 26.48 12.67
CA PRO A 260 9.08 27.92 12.92
C PRO A 260 8.72 28.74 11.66
N LEU A 261 9.15 28.28 10.49
CA LEU A 261 8.87 28.96 9.22
C LEU A 261 7.42 28.69 8.77
N LEU A 262 6.90 27.48 9.02
CA LEU A 262 5.50 27.12 8.76
C LEU A 262 4.50 27.88 9.66
N THR A 263 4.90 28.26 10.88
CA THR A 263 4.07 29.02 11.83
C THR A 263 4.15 30.54 11.66
N LEU A 264 5.15 31.04 10.94
CA LEU A 264 5.41 32.48 10.75
C LEU A 264 4.18 33.23 10.20
N ARG A 265 3.47 32.62 9.26
CA ARG A 265 2.28 33.21 8.63
C ARG A 265 1.05 32.38 8.99
N ASN A 266 -0.07 33.05 9.27
CA ASN A 266 -1.40 32.45 9.45
C ASN A 266 -1.99 31.97 8.11
N THR A 267 -1.21 31.17 7.38
CA THR A 267 -1.59 30.53 6.13
C THR A 267 -1.73 29.04 6.37
N ASN A 268 -2.66 28.40 5.64
CA ASN A 268 -2.80 26.95 5.71
C ASN A 268 -1.57 26.31 5.06
N SER A 269 -0.79 25.59 5.85
CA SER A 269 0.41 24.88 5.43
C SER A 269 0.25 23.40 5.77
N THR A 270 0.92 22.52 5.03
CA THR A 270 0.79 21.08 5.25
C THR A 270 2.13 20.36 5.30
N ILE A 271 2.27 19.45 6.26
CA ILE A 271 3.39 18.53 6.34
C ILE A 271 2.91 17.18 5.82
N VAL A 272 3.55 16.69 4.76
CA VAL A 272 3.16 15.49 4.04
C VAL A 272 4.27 14.46 4.21
N VAL A 273 3.98 13.33 4.85
CA VAL A 273 4.99 12.27 5.09
C VAL A 273 4.66 11.07 4.18
N ALA A 274 5.47 10.85 3.15
CA ALA A 274 5.21 9.82 2.14
C ALA A 274 6.20 8.65 2.29
N TYR A 275 5.70 7.46 2.64
CA TYR A 275 6.54 6.28 2.88
C TYR A 275 5.88 4.99 2.36
N PRO A 276 6.68 3.97 1.97
CA PRO A 276 6.15 2.67 1.60
C PRO A 276 5.43 1.99 2.78
N SER A 277 4.25 1.44 2.51
CA SER A 277 3.34 0.97 3.57
C SER A 277 2.97 -0.50 3.49
N ILE A 278 3.35 -1.22 2.41
CA ILE A 278 2.94 -2.61 2.21
C ILE A 278 3.63 -3.52 3.23
N SER A 279 4.97 -3.51 3.27
CA SER A 279 5.76 -4.36 4.18
C SER A 279 5.42 -4.06 5.64
N SER A 280 5.26 -2.78 5.98
CA SER A 280 4.94 -2.33 7.33
C SER A 280 3.52 -2.65 7.77
N SER A 281 2.54 -2.62 6.86
CA SER A 281 1.17 -3.03 7.18
C SER A 281 1.07 -4.52 7.47
N LEU A 282 1.79 -5.35 6.72
CA LEU A 282 1.76 -6.81 6.87
C LEU A 282 2.75 -7.34 7.91
N SER A 283 3.56 -6.47 8.53
CA SER A 283 4.72 -6.89 9.32
C SER A 283 5.57 -7.92 8.59
N ALA A 284 5.90 -7.63 7.32
CA ALA A 284 6.53 -8.59 6.44
C ALA A 284 7.88 -9.09 7.02
N PRO A 285 8.14 -10.40 6.95
CA PRO A 285 9.40 -10.99 7.38
C PRO A 285 10.54 -10.51 6.49
N PHE A 286 11.75 -10.52 7.04
CA PHE A 286 12.98 -10.12 6.32
C PHE A 286 13.02 -8.65 5.85
N THR A 287 12.09 -7.81 6.31
CA THR A 287 12.05 -6.35 6.09
C THR A 287 12.11 -5.59 7.42
N GLY A 288 12.86 -6.13 8.39
CA GLY A 288 12.97 -5.58 9.74
C GLY A 288 13.24 -4.06 9.77
N PRO A 289 14.29 -3.56 9.10
CA PRO A 289 14.61 -2.13 9.09
C PRO A 289 13.49 -1.26 8.50
N GLU A 290 12.90 -1.67 7.36
CA GLU A 290 11.78 -0.95 6.73
C GLU A 290 10.58 -0.85 7.68
N VAL A 291 10.15 -1.99 8.24
CA VAL A 291 8.98 -2.07 9.12
C VAL A 291 9.18 -1.24 10.39
N ALA A 292 10.36 -1.30 11.00
CA ALA A 292 10.68 -0.53 12.19
C ALA A 292 10.64 0.98 11.93
N THR A 293 11.31 1.45 10.87
CA THR A 293 11.39 2.87 10.54
C THR A 293 10.05 3.46 10.10
N THR A 294 9.31 2.76 9.25
CA THR A 294 8.01 3.25 8.75
C THR A 294 6.96 3.33 9.87
N ARG A 295 6.96 2.39 10.82
CA ARG A 295 6.10 2.47 12.01
C ARG A 295 6.52 3.60 12.95
N ALA A 296 7.83 3.81 13.13
CA ALA A 296 8.33 4.94 13.91
C ALA A 296 7.94 6.28 13.28
N LEU A 297 8.03 6.42 11.95
CA LEU A 297 7.56 7.61 11.21
C LEU A 297 6.06 7.84 11.36
N SER A 298 5.24 6.79 11.32
CA SER A 298 3.80 6.91 11.58
C SER A 298 3.53 7.36 13.02
N GLY A 299 4.24 6.79 14.01
CA GLY A 299 4.18 7.23 15.40
C GLY A 299 4.54 8.71 15.55
N PHE A 300 5.64 9.14 14.95
CA PHE A 300 6.07 10.52 14.91
C PHE A 300 5.01 11.45 14.30
N ALA A 301 4.47 11.12 13.12
CA ALA A 301 3.42 11.90 12.47
C ALA A 301 2.15 12.00 13.31
N THR A 302 1.77 10.93 14.01
CA THR A 302 0.60 10.95 14.92
C THR A 302 0.83 11.82 16.16
N SER A 303 2.03 11.81 16.75
CA SER A 303 2.38 12.69 17.88
C SER A 303 2.39 14.15 17.44
N LEU A 304 3.11 14.46 16.36
CA LEU A 304 3.25 15.80 15.83
C LEU A 304 1.89 16.40 15.44
N ARG A 305 0.98 15.58 14.88
CA ARG A 305 -0.40 16.02 14.59
C ARG A 305 -1.16 16.42 15.85
N ARG A 306 -1.02 15.68 16.95
CA ARG A 306 -1.66 16.01 18.24
C ARG A 306 -1.06 17.27 18.83
N GLU A 307 0.26 17.41 18.79
CA GLU A 307 0.97 18.61 19.25
C GLU A 307 0.51 19.87 18.49
N LEU A 308 0.46 19.81 17.15
CA LEU A 308 0.01 20.93 16.33
C LEU A 308 -1.47 21.26 16.52
N SER A 309 -2.31 20.26 16.86
CA SER A 309 -3.73 20.50 17.16
C SER A 309 -3.97 21.30 18.44
N LEU A 310 -3.00 21.31 19.36
CA LEU A 310 -3.05 22.08 20.61
C LEU A 310 -2.60 23.53 20.42
N LEU A 311 -1.93 23.85 19.32
CA LEU A 311 -1.53 25.23 19.04
C LEU A 311 -2.78 26.08 18.76
N GLN A 312 -2.84 27.28 19.35
CA GLN A 312 -3.95 28.22 19.18
C GLN A 312 -4.17 28.61 17.70
N GLN A 313 -3.14 28.48 16.87
CA GLN A 313 -3.17 28.71 15.43
C GLN A 313 -3.25 27.36 14.68
N ASN A 314 -4.46 26.81 14.57
CA ASN A 314 -4.71 25.55 13.86
C ASN A 314 -4.68 25.74 12.32
N ASN A 315 -3.47 25.90 11.77
CA ASN A 315 -3.23 26.15 10.34
C ASN A 315 -2.25 25.16 9.70
N ILE A 316 -1.63 24.28 10.49
CA ILE A 316 -0.66 23.31 10.00
C ILE A 316 -1.30 21.92 10.10
N ASP A 317 -1.55 21.31 8.94
CA ASP A 317 -2.07 19.94 8.88
C ASP A 317 -0.93 18.94 8.64
N VAL A 318 -1.04 17.74 9.23
CA VAL A 318 -0.08 16.64 9.03
C VAL A 318 -0.79 15.48 8.35
N VAL A 319 -0.32 15.11 7.16
CA VAL A 319 -0.91 14.06 6.33
C VAL A 319 0.12 12.98 6.02
N GLU A 320 -0.23 11.73 6.32
CA GLU A 320 0.58 10.56 5.99
C GLU A 320 0.11 9.99 4.65
N LEU A 321 1.03 9.87 3.69
CA LEU A 321 0.80 9.15 2.44
C LEU A 321 1.38 7.76 2.56
N LYS A 322 0.49 6.79 2.76
CA LYS A 322 0.83 5.37 2.76
C LYS A 322 0.91 4.89 1.32
N LEU A 323 2.13 4.69 0.84
CA LEU A 323 2.40 4.33 -0.55
C LEU A 323 2.36 2.80 -0.73
N GLY A 324 1.73 2.37 -1.81
CA GLY A 324 1.71 1.00 -2.31
C GLY A 324 2.53 0.87 -3.58
N ASN A 325 2.23 -0.13 -4.41
CA ASN A 325 2.94 -0.33 -5.67
C ASN A 325 2.52 0.73 -6.70
N ILE A 326 3.49 1.56 -7.12
CA ILE A 326 3.31 2.70 -8.02
C ILE A 326 4.33 2.59 -9.16
N ASP A 327 3.84 2.70 -10.39
CA ASP A 327 4.67 2.81 -11.59
C ASP A 327 4.87 4.29 -11.92
N LEU A 328 6.08 4.78 -11.68
CA LEU A 328 6.47 6.16 -11.99
C LEU A 328 6.64 6.39 -13.51
N GLY A 329 6.66 5.32 -14.30
CA GLY A 329 6.87 5.35 -15.74
C GLY A 329 8.29 4.98 -16.14
N PRO A 330 8.53 4.68 -17.43
CA PRO A 330 9.81 4.19 -17.93
C PRO A 330 10.97 5.18 -17.71
N GLN A 331 10.71 6.48 -17.76
CA GLN A 331 11.71 7.54 -17.55
C GLN A 331 12.27 7.60 -16.12
N TYR A 332 11.62 6.93 -15.17
CA TYR A 332 12.01 6.86 -13.77
C TYR A 332 12.36 5.43 -13.33
N ARG A 333 12.46 4.48 -14.27
CA ARG A 333 12.98 3.13 -13.99
C ARG A 333 14.50 3.20 -13.93
N ASN A 334 15.06 3.06 -12.74
CA ASN A 334 16.50 2.83 -12.61
C ASN A 334 16.84 1.45 -13.15
N ALA A 335 17.85 1.38 -14.02
CA ALA A 335 18.40 0.13 -14.54
C ALA A 335 19.15 -0.68 -13.46
N GLN A 336 19.60 -0.03 -12.39
CA GLN A 336 20.16 -0.66 -11.19
C GLN A 336 19.09 -1.12 -10.20
N SER A 337 18.02 -1.78 -10.66
CA SER A 337 17.20 -2.56 -9.72
C SER A 337 18.07 -3.68 -9.18
N HIS A 338 18.52 -3.56 -7.92
CA HIS A 338 19.23 -4.62 -7.22
C HIS A 338 18.45 -5.92 -7.42
N ILE A 339 19.09 -6.94 -8.01
CA ILE A 339 18.43 -8.21 -8.28
C ILE A 339 18.10 -8.82 -6.92
N THR A 340 16.83 -8.73 -6.52
CA THR A 340 16.35 -9.22 -5.23
C THR A 340 16.65 -10.70 -5.12
N GLY A 341 17.38 -11.11 -4.08
CA GLY A 341 17.77 -12.51 -3.85
C GLY A 341 19.25 -12.82 -4.02
N THR A 342 20.05 -11.95 -4.67
CA THR A 342 21.52 -12.14 -4.76
C THR A 342 22.22 -12.01 -3.40
N GLU A 343 21.59 -11.34 -2.44
CA GLU A 343 22.08 -11.17 -1.07
C GLU A 343 22.31 -12.50 -0.36
N VAL A 344 21.59 -13.56 -0.76
CA VAL A 344 21.75 -14.92 -0.22
C VAL A 344 23.18 -15.44 -0.47
N LEU A 345 23.84 -14.99 -1.53
CA LEU A 345 25.22 -15.35 -1.86
C LEU A 345 26.23 -14.77 -0.87
N ALA A 346 25.91 -13.63 -0.23
CA ALA A 346 26.76 -13.02 0.79
C ALA A 346 26.61 -13.67 2.17
N TRP A 347 25.60 -14.50 2.39
CA TRP A 347 25.33 -15.13 3.69
C TRP A 347 26.27 -16.29 4.00
N SER A 348 26.49 -16.55 5.30
CA SER A 348 27.22 -17.73 5.74
C SER A 348 26.46 -19.03 5.39
N VAL A 349 27.19 -20.15 5.30
CA VAL A 349 26.61 -21.46 4.94
C VAL A 349 25.48 -21.85 5.91
N GLN A 350 25.68 -21.59 7.21
CA GLN A 350 24.67 -21.86 8.24
C GLN A 350 23.44 -20.97 8.11
N GLN A 351 23.62 -19.68 7.83
CA GLN A 351 22.48 -18.76 7.66
C GLN A 351 21.69 -19.08 6.38
N ARG A 352 22.41 -19.46 5.32
CA ARG A 352 21.81 -19.87 4.06
C ARG A 352 20.97 -21.14 4.23
N SER A 353 21.44 -22.16 4.95
CA SER A 353 20.64 -23.37 5.16
C SER A 353 19.36 -23.10 5.98
N LEU A 354 19.41 -22.19 6.96
CA LEU A 354 18.28 -21.87 7.82
C LEU A 354 17.24 -20.95 7.16
N TYR A 355 17.68 -19.90 6.47
CA TYR A 355 16.79 -18.82 6.04
C TYR A 355 16.63 -18.69 4.52
N ALA A 356 17.51 -19.27 3.68
CA ALA A 356 17.49 -18.98 2.25
C ALA A 356 16.19 -19.39 1.58
N SER A 357 15.67 -20.59 1.89
CA SER A 357 14.42 -21.07 1.30
C SER A 357 13.23 -20.17 1.65
N GLN A 358 13.09 -19.79 2.92
CA GLN A 358 12.03 -18.90 3.38
C GLN A 358 12.18 -17.48 2.82
N TYR A 359 13.40 -16.97 2.72
CA TYR A 359 13.67 -15.65 2.17
C TYR A 359 13.36 -15.58 0.68
N LEU A 360 13.84 -16.53 -0.11
CA LEU A 360 13.58 -16.59 -1.55
C LEU A 360 12.08 -16.74 -1.83
N ASN A 361 11.39 -17.62 -1.10
CA ASN A 361 9.93 -17.74 -1.18
C ASN A 361 9.23 -16.42 -0.84
N SER A 362 9.71 -15.69 0.17
CA SER A 362 9.13 -14.39 0.54
C SER A 362 9.36 -13.31 -0.52
N ILE A 363 10.47 -13.37 -1.27
CA ILE A 363 10.73 -12.45 -2.39
C ILE A 363 9.81 -12.77 -3.56
N GLU A 364 9.70 -14.04 -3.94
CA GLU A 364 8.83 -14.47 -5.04
C GLU A 364 7.37 -14.10 -4.80
N GLN A 365 6.93 -14.16 -3.54
CA GLN A 365 5.57 -13.82 -3.14
C GLN A 365 5.35 -12.33 -2.84
N ARG A 366 6.41 -11.50 -2.82
CA ARG A 366 6.24 -10.05 -2.70
C ARG A 366 5.58 -9.53 -3.98
N PRO A 367 4.44 -8.82 -3.88
CA PRO A 367 3.76 -8.21 -5.03
C PRO A 367 4.58 -7.14 -5.78
N ALA A 368 5.75 -6.79 -5.25
CA ALA A 368 6.71 -5.84 -5.81
C ALA A 368 7.88 -6.52 -6.56
N ALA A 369 7.96 -7.86 -6.58
CA ALA A 369 8.98 -8.57 -7.35
C ALA A 369 8.76 -8.35 -8.85
N SER A 370 9.62 -7.54 -9.43
CA SER A 370 9.63 -7.13 -10.84
C SER A 370 10.06 -8.23 -11.82
N ALA A 371 10.24 -9.48 -11.36
CA ALA A 371 10.89 -10.55 -12.10
C ALA A 371 10.00 -11.79 -12.38
N GLY A 372 8.67 -11.67 -12.28
CA GLY A 372 7.72 -12.74 -12.65
C GLY A 372 6.89 -12.41 -13.91
N PRO A 373 6.49 -13.42 -14.71
CA PRO A 373 5.69 -13.24 -15.94
C PRO A 373 4.26 -12.72 -15.69
N SER A 374 3.83 -12.59 -14.43
CA SER A 374 2.59 -11.96 -13.99
C SER A 374 2.86 -10.62 -13.32
N THR A 375 3.44 -9.66 -14.05
CA THR A 375 3.70 -8.31 -13.52
C THR A 375 2.40 -7.65 -13.06
N ILE A 376 2.14 -7.62 -11.75
CA ILE A 376 1.05 -6.83 -11.18
C ILE A 376 1.42 -5.36 -11.40
N ARG A 377 0.93 -4.79 -12.51
CA ARG A 377 1.22 -3.41 -12.90
C ARG A 377 0.93 -2.48 -11.73
N GLY A 378 1.89 -1.66 -11.33
CA GLY A 378 1.69 -0.64 -10.29
C GLY A 378 0.59 0.36 -10.69
N SER A 379 0.08 1.13 -9.73
CA SER A 379 -0.79 2.26 -10.06
C SER A 379 -0.02 3.32 -10.85
N PRO A 380 -0.65 4.08 -11.76
CA PRO A 380 0.05 5.14 -12.48
C PRO A 380 0.55 6.23 -11.52
N ALA A 381 1.72 6.82 -11.81
CA ALA A 381 2.30 7.98 -11.10
C ALA A 381 1.30 9.11 -10.82
N ARG A 382 0.35 9.31 -11.75
CA ARG A 382 -0.73 10.30 -11.63
C ARG A 382 -1.56 10.15 -10.35
N ALA A 383 -1.74 8.92 -9.85
CA ALA A 383 -2.45 8.69 -8.59
C ALA A 383 -1.69 9.27 -7.39
N LEU A 384 -0.36 9.14 -7.39
CA LEU A 384 0.50 9.74 -6.38
C LEU A 384 0.49 11.26 -6.45
N HIS A 385 0.66 11.82 -7.65
CA HIS A 385 0.60 13.27 -7.84
C HIS A 385 -0.71 13.87 -7.36
N TYR A 386 -1.85 13.22 -7.64
CA TYR A 386 -3.12 13.69 -7.12
C TYR A 386 -3.28 13.57 -5.61
N ALA A 387 -2.74 12.52 -5.01
CA ALA A 387 -2.77 12.37 -3.56
C ALA A 387 -1.91 13.43 -2.84
N VAL A 388 -0.72 13.75 -3.39
CA VAL A 388 0.12 14.83 -2.88
C VAL A 388 -0.62 16.16 -2.95
N LEU A 389 -1.31 16.46 -4.05
CA LEU A 389 -2.09 17.69 -4.17
C LEU A 389 -3.29 17.73 -3.24
N ASP A 390 -3.99 16.61 -3.06
CA ASP A 390 -5.12 16.53 -2.12
C ASP A 390 -4.66 16.76 -0.68
N ALA A 391 -3.43 16.35 -0.35
CA ALA A 391 -2.80 16.66 0.93
C ALA A 391 -2.44 18.15 1.06
N LEU A 392 -1.85 18.75 0.01
CA LEU A 392 -1.44 20.16 -0.01
C LEU A 392 -2.62 21.14 -0.05
N ASP A 393 -3.72 20.77 -0.71
CA ASP A 393 -4.89 21.63 -0.89
C ASP A 393 -5.47 22.07 0.46
N PRO A 394 -5.80 23.35 0.67
CA PRO A 394 -6.30 23.82 1.96
C PRO A 394 -7.62 23.12 2.35
N PRO A 395 -7.90 23.00 3.67
CA PRO A 395 -9.07 22.28 4.15
C PRO A 395 -10.36 22.85 3.54
N SER A 396 -11.22 21.94 3.05
CA SER A 396 -12.51 22.33 2.47
C SER A 396 -13.42 22.91 3.53
N LYS A 397 -14.27 23.86 3.14
CA LYS A 397 -15.36 24.35 3.97
C LYS A 397 -16.60 23.51 3.71
N ASP A 398 -17.27 23.12 4.79
CA ASP A 398 -18.58 22.45 4.73
C ASP A 398 -19.67 23.41 4.21
N ILE A 399 -20.85 22.88 3.90
CA ILE A 399 -22.05 23.63 3.46
C ILE A 399 -22.41 24.72 4.48
N PHE A 400 -22.08 24.49 5.76
CA PHE A 400 -22.25 25.45 6.86
C PHE A 400 -21.05 26.39 7.08
N GLY A 401 -20.07 26.43 6.16
CA GLY A 401 -18.88 27.28 6.25
C GLY A 401 -17.82 26.83 7.26
N ARG A 402 -18.03 25.70 7.95
CA ARG A 402 -17.08 25.14 8.93
C ARG A 402 -15.88 24.52 8.22
N LYS A 403 -14.67 24.69 8.78
CA LYS A 403 -13.48 24.00 8.26
C LYS A 403 -13.62 22.50 8.51
N VAL A 404 -13.55 21.69 7.46
CA VAL A 404 -13.49 20.23 7.56
C VAL A 404 -12.04 19.82 7.79
N ALA A 405 -11.79 19.04 8.85
CA ALA A 405 -10.46 18.50 9.12
C ALA A 405 -10.00 17.63 7.95
N LYS A 406 -8.71 17.72 7.60
CA LYS A 406 -8.14 16.88 6.55
C LYS A 406 -8.09 15.42 6.98
N ASN A 407 -8.14 14.54 5.99
CA ASN A 407 -7.87 13.12 6.23
C ASN A 407 -6.41 12.96 6.65
N PRO A 408 -6.13 12.42 7.86
CA PRO A 408 -4.77 12.33 8.38
C PRO A 408 -3.93 11.30 7.62
N VAL A 409 -4.57 10.31 6.99
CA VAL A 409 -3.91 9.23 6.26
C VAL A 409 -4.56 9.07 4.88
N ILE A 410 -3.74 9.11 3.84
CA ILE A 410 -4.13 8.91 2.45
C ILE A 410 -3.40 7.69 1.90
N TYR A 411 -4.17 6.74 1.36
CA TYR A 411 -3.63 5.52 0.74
C TYR A 411 -3.44 5.73 -0.75
N VAL A 412 -2.22 5.49 -1.23
CA VAL A 412 -1.84 5.75 -2.62
C VAL A 412 -1.27 4.51 -3.26
N GLY A 413 -1.87 4.13 -4.38
CA GLY A 413 -1.39 3.04 -5.21
C GLY A 413 -1.94 1.67 -4.85
N ARG A 414 -1.59 0.69 -5.68
CA ARG A 414 -2.16 -0.66 -5.57
C ARG A 414 -1.61 -1.34 -4.31
N GLY A 415 -2.48 -2.02 -3.57
CA GLY A 415 -2.11 -2.72 -2.35
C GLY A 415 -2.14 -1.86 -1.09
N ALA A 416 -1.93 -0.54 -1.15
CA ALA A 416 -1.77 0.31 0.05
C ALA A 416 -2.95 0.18 1.04
N ARG A 417 -4.18 0.27 0.55
CA ARG A 417 -5.39 0.18 1.40
C ARG A 417 -5.77 -1.26 1.74
N SER A 418 -5.63 -2.19 0.78
CA SER A 418 -6.02 -3.58 0.97
C SER A 418 -5.09 -4.30 1.93
N TYR A 419 -3.78 -4.14 1.79
CA TYR A 419 -2.79 -4.75 2.69
C TYR A 419 -2.82 -4.14 4.08
N HIS A 420 -3.17 -2.85 4.20
CA HIS A 420 -3.43 -2.25 5.50
C HIS A 420 -4.61 -2.92 6.23
N PHE A 421 -5.74 -3.08 5.55
CA PHE A 421 -6.89 -3.75 6.13
C PHE A 421 -6.61 -5.23 6.46
N ILE A 422 -5.92 -5.94 5.56
CA ILE A 422 -5.52 -7.33 5.79
C ILE A 422 -4.60 -7.43 7.01
N GLY A 423 -3.59 -6.56 7.13
CA GLY A 423 -2.66 -6.57 8.25
C GLY A 423 -3.32 -6.28 9.60
N GLU A 424 -4.41 -5.52 9.62
CA GLU A 424 -5.16 -5.21 10.84
C GLU A 424 -6.18 -6.30 11.23
N TRP A 425 -6.82 -6.94 10.24
CA TRP A 425 -7.94 -7.86 10.49
C TRP A 425 -7.56 -9.33 10.45
N VAL A 426 -6.51 -9.69 9.72
CA VAL A 426 -6.13 -11.08 9.51
C VAL A 426 -5.07 -11.49 10.53
N PRO A 427 -5.23 -12.64 11.22
CA PRO A 427 -4.22 -13.14 12.15
C PRO A 427 -2.85 -13.32 11.49
N ALA A 428 -1.79 -13.04 12.25
CA ALA A 428 -0.41 -13.09 11.75
C ALA A 428 -0.02 -14.43 11.10
N GLY A 429 -0.58 -15.55 11.56
CA GLY A 429 -0.33 -16.88 10.98
C GLY A 429 -0.84 -17.03 9.54
N LEU A 430 -1.99 -16.43 9.21
CA LEU A 430 -2.55 -16.48 7.85
C LEU A 430 -1.81 -15.52 6.93
N VAL A 431 -1.40 -14.35 7.44
CA VAL A 431 -0.53 -13.42 6.72
C VAL A 431 0.83 -14.06 6.42
N GLY A 432 1.40 -14.81 7.37
CA GLY A 432 2.62 -15.58 7.17
C GLY A 432 2.48 -16.64 6.07
N TRP A 433 1.37 -17.39 6.07
CA TRP A 433 1.06 -18.34 5.01
C TRP A 433 0.91 -17.67 3.63
N MET A 434 0.25 -16.50 3.57
CA MET A 434 0.13 -15.69 2.34
C MET A 434 1.45 -15.12 1.83
N LEU A 435 2.43 -14.94 2.73
CA LEU A 435 3.79 -14.48 2.41
C LEU A 435 4.76 -15.65 2.18
N GLY A 436 4.25 -16.89 2.18
CA GLY A 436 5.02 -18.08 1.78
C GLY A 436 5.86 -18.65 2.89
N LEU A 437 5.64 -18.18 4.12
CA LEU A 437 6.24 -18.76 5.31
C LEU A 437 5.57 -20.11 5.57
N ARG A 438 6.30 -21.19 5.33
CA ARG A 438 5.92 -22.49 5.85
C ARG A 438 6.27 -22.51 7.33
N THR A 439 5.26 -22.55 8.20
CA THR A 439 5.43 -22.90 9.60
C THR A 439 6.19 -24.22 9.62
N GLY A 440 7.35 -24.25 10.28
CA GLY A 440 8.17 -25.45 10.36
C GLY A 440 7.29 -26.60 10.83
N GLN A 441 7.01 -27.52 9.93
CA GLN A 441 6.52 -28.84 10.31
C GLN A 441 7.66 -29.42 11.14
N GLN A 442 7.45 -29.53 12.45
CA GLN A 442 8.26 -30.41 13.27
C GLN A 442 8.28 -31.74 12.54
N THR A 443 9.44 -32.12 12.03
CA THR A 443 9.72 -33.53 11.79
C THR A 443 9.33 -34.24 13.09
N PRO A 444 8.37 -35.18 13.09
CA PRO A 444 8.14 -36.00 14.26
C PRO A 444 9.50 -36.61 14.58
N ALA A 445 9.92 -36.50 15.83
CA ALA A 445 11.10 -37.21 16.30
C ALA A 445 10.90 -38.68 15.97
N GLU A 446 11.64 -39.19 14.97
CA GLU A 446 11.80 -40.61 14.78
C GLU A 446 12.57 -41.11 16.00
N ASN A 447 11.81 -41.63 16.97
CA ASN A 447 12.29 -42.64 17.89
C ASN A 447 12.70 -43.86 17.04
N GLY A 448 13.92 -43.83 16.52
CA GLY A 448 14.60 -44.93 15.87
C GLY A 448 15.79 -45.36 16.73
N SER A 449 15.53 -46.26 17.67
CA SER A 449 16.53 -46.99 18.42
C SER A 449 17.49 -47.76 17.51
N GLY A 450 18.80 -47.58 17.73
CA GLY A 450 19.84 -48.61 17.62
C GLY A 450 20.10 -49.26 16.26
N GLY A 451 21.27 -48.98 15.67
CA GLY A 451 21.80 -49.76 14.56
C GLY A 451 23.13 -49.22 14.06
N SER A 452 24.21 -49.74 14.62
CA SER A 452 25.59 -49.57 14.14
C SER A 452 25.74 -49.99 12.67
N SER A 453 26.39 -49.15 11.86
CA SER A 453 27.37 -49.62 10.88
C SER A 453 28.16 -48.44 10.30
N GLU A 454 29.45 -48.52 10.52
CA GLU A 454 30.52 -47.73 9.91
C GLU A 454 30.43 -47.74 8.37
N THR A 455 30.82 -46.62 7.76
CA THR A 455 31.61 -46.52 6.51
C THR A 455 31.92 -45.04 6.32
N SER A 456 33.06 -44.56 6.83
CA SER A 456 34.29 -44.33 6.06
C SER A 456 34.03 -43.61 4.73
N TRP A 457 34.47 -42.36 4.61
CA TRP A 457 35.64 -41.97 3.80
C TRP A 457 35.86 -40.45 3.92
N GLU A 458 36.91 -40.08 4.66
CA GLU A 458 37.70 -38.89 4.35
C GLU A 458 38.42 -39.11 3.01
N LYS A 459 38.39 -38.13 2.10
CA LYS A 459 39.58 -37.32 1.71
C LYS A 459 39.37 -36.50 0.42
N VAL A 460 39.93 -35.29 0.49
CA VAL A 460 40.23 -34.26 -0.54
C VAL A 460 39.09 -33.34 -0.94
#